data_AF-A0A1H5NJW0-F1
#
_entry.id   AF-A0A1H5NJW0-F1
#
_cell.length_a   1.000
_cell.length_b   1.000
_cell.length_c   1.000
_cell.angle_alpha   90.00
_cell.angle_beta   90.00
_cell.angle_gamma   90.00
#
_symmetry.space_group_name_H-M   'P 1'
#
loop_
_entity.id
_entity.type
_entity.pdbx_description
1 polymer ?
#
loop_
_entity_poly.entity_id
_entity_poly.type
_entity_poly.pdbx_seq_one_letter_code
_entity_poly.pdbx_strand_id
1 'polypeptide(L)' 'MADEFVIESRTAEAIIVRHVAHGHRYAFYVTEEPRRRLLCVGPVQTDGKASLPRSTFQGAAHAFASREARKAGLID' A
#
# COMPACT_ATOMS: atom_id res chain seq x y z
N MET A 1 -14.63 12.78 -1.61
CA MET A 1 -13.75 12.28 -0.53
C MET A 1 -12.35 12.34 -1.07
N ALA A 2 -11.47 13.13 -0.46
CA ALA A 2 -10.09 13.20 -0.93
C ALA A 2 -9.41 11.88 -0.61
N ASP A 3 -8.92 11.17 -1.62
CA ASP A 3 -8.11 9.97 -1.42
C ASP A 3 -6.82 10.38 -0.70
N GLU A 4 -6.77 10.15 0.62
CA GLU A 4 -5.60 10.40 1.49
C GLU A 4 -4.34 9.66 1.00
N PHE A 5 -4.57 8.62 0.19
CA PHE A 5 -3.58 7.74 -0.40
C PHE A 5 -3.72 7.71 -1.92
N VAL A 6 -2.60 7.70 -2.63
CA VAL A 6 -2.55 7.54 -4.08
C VAL A 6 -1.69 6.34 -4.44
N ILE A 7 -2.04 5.64 -5.51
CA ILE A 7 -1.17 4.61 -6.07
C ILE A 7 -0.05 5.31 -6.83
N GLU A 8 1.19 5.15 -6.35
CA GLU A 8 2.37 5.63 -7.04
C GLU A 8 2.82 4.61 -8.10
N SER A 9 2.71 3.32 -7.79
CA SER A 9 3.02 2.23 -8.73
C SER A 9 2.15 1.02 -8.45
N ARG A 10 1.74 0.32 -9.51
CA ARG A 10 0.97 -0.92 -9.44
C ARG A 10 1.51 -1.89 -10.47
N THR A 11 2.14 -2.94 -10.00
CA THR A 11 2.66 -4.05 -10.80
C THR A 11 2.00 -5.36 -10.37
N ALA A 12 2.25 -6.44 -11.13
CA ALA A 12 1.76 -7.77 -10.79
C ALA A 12 2.34 -8.29 -9.46
N GLU A 13 3.53 -7.80 -9.09
CA GLU A 13 4.30 -8.27 -7.94
C GLU A 13 4.20 -7.33 -6.73
N ALA A 14 3.89 -6.05 -6.94
CA ALA A 14 3.86 -5.06 -5.87
C ALA A 14 2.94 -3.87 -6.16
N ILE A 15 2.44 -3.27 -5.09
CA ILE A 15 1.69 -2.02 -5.11
C ILE A 15 2.38 -1.04 -4.18
N ILE A 16 2.72 0.13 -4.71
CA ILE A 16 3.30 1.23 -3.96
C ILE A 16 2.24 2.29 -3.77
N VAL A 17 1.89 2.54 -2.52
CA VAL A 17 0.91 3.55 -2.11
C VAL A 17 1.64 4.70 -1.45
N ARG A 18 1.35 5.93 -1.85
CA ARG A 18 1.88 7.14 -1.24
C ARG A 18 0.78 7.89 -0.50
N HIS A 19 1.05 8.28 0.74
CA HIS A 19 0.22 9.19 1.51
C HIS A 19 0.41 10.61 0.97
N VAL A 20 -0.67 11.29 0.59
CA VAL A 20 -0.59 12.61 -0.05
C VAL A 20 -0.17 13.70 0.95
N ALA A 21 -0.77 13.71 2.15
CA ALA A 21 -0.48 14.72 3.17
C ALA A 21 0.92 14.61 3.81
N HIS A 22 1.40 13.38 4.03
CA HIS A 22 2.64 13.13 4.78
C HIS A 22 3.79 12.61 3.91
N GLY A 23 3.55 12.24 2.66
CA GLY A 23 4.57 11.71 1.75
C GLY A 23 5.05 10.29 2.06
N HIS A 24 4.49 9.61 3.08
CA HIS A 24 4.84 8.23 3.40
C HIS A 24 4.57 7.30 2.23
N ARG A 25 5.53 6.45 1.88
CA ARG A 25 5.41 5.43 0.82
C ARG A 25 5.36 4.04 1.44
N TYR A 26 4.27 3.36 1.18
CA TYR A 26 4.01 2.00 1.61
C TYR A 26 4.12 1.07 0.41
N ALA A 27 5.14 0.21 0.39
CA ALA A 27 5.20 -0.87 -0.58
C ALA A 27 4.48 -2.10 0.00
N PHE A 28 3.64 -2.72 -0.80
CA PHE A 28 3.00 -3.98 -0.49
C PHE A 28 3.26 -4.97 -1.62
N TYR A 29 3.72 -6.17 -1.29
CA TYR A 29 4.02 -7.20 -2.28
C TYR A 29 2.83 -8.13 -2.43
N VAL A 30 2.56 -8.52 -3.67
CA VAL A 30 1.61 -9.59 -3.97
C VAL A 30 2.39 -10.89 -3.86
N THR A 31 2.03 -11.72 -2.89
CA THR A 31 2.57 -13.08 -2.77
C THR A 31 1.53 -14.08 -3.25
N GLU A 32 1.96 -15.04 -4.06
CA GLU A 32 1.16 -16.23 -4.36
C GLU A 32 1.42 -17.28 -3.29
N GLU A 33 0.46 -17.48 -2.40
CA GLU A 33 0.37 -18.71 -1.61
C GLU A 33 -0.35 -19.79 -2.43
N PRO A 34 -0.10 -21.10 -2.16
CA PRO A 34 -0.59 -22.23 -2.96
C PRO A 34 -2.12 -22.31 -3.18
N ARG A 35 -2.91 -21.45 -2.54
CA ARG A 35 -4.36 -21.33 -2.75
C ARG A 35 -4.89 -19.90 -2.86
N ARG A 36 -4.08 -18.86 -2.64
CA ARG A 36 -4.54 -17.46 -2.58
C ARG A 36 -3.42 -16.48 -2.92
N ARG A 37 -3.79 -15.40 -3.62
CA ARG A 37 -2.94 -14.22 -3.76
C ARG A 37 -3.22 -13.28 -2.60
N LEU A 38 -2.19 -12.95 -1.83
CA LEU A 38 -2.29 -12.09 -0.66
C LEU A 38 -1.36 -10.90 -0.78
N LEU A 39 -1.75 -9.79 -0.15
CA LEU A 39 -0.91 -8.62 0.00
C LEU A 39 -0.08 -8.77 1.28
N CYS A 40 1.24 -8.87 1.11
CA CYS A 40 2.20 -8.80 2.20
C CYS A 40 2.68 -7.36 2.39
N VAL A 41 2.83 -6.96 3.64
CA VAL A 41 3.42 -5.66 3.99
C VAL A 41 4.90 -5.68 3.63
N GLY A 42 5.30 -4.81 2.70
CA GLY A 42 6.68 -4.60 2.31
C GLY A 42 7.36 -3.48 3.09
N PRO A 43 8.59 -3.09 2.71
CA PRO A 43 9.31 -2.01 3.36
C PRO A 43 8.56 -0.69 3.15
N VAL A 44 8.32 0.00 4.25
CA VAL A 44 7.70 1.32 4.25
C VAL A 44 8.80 2.37 4.23
N GLN A 45 8.85 3.15 3.15
CA GLN A 45 9.72 4.31 3.04
C GLN A 45 9.03 5.52 3.69
N THR A 46 9.58 5.95 4.82
CA THR A 46 9.19 7.19 5.49
C THR A 46 9.94 8.37 4.91
N ASP A 47 9.21 9.41 4.53
CA ASP A 47 9.83 10.71 4.34
C ASP A 47 10.28 11.23 5.72
N GLY A 48 11.56 11.56 5.86
CA GLY A 48 12.15 12.02 7.12
C GLY A 48 11.57 13.35 7.62
N LYS A 49 10.81 14.07 6.79
CA LYS A 49 10.10 15.30 7.17
C LYS A 49 8.67 15.07 7.67
N ALA A 50 8.18 13.83 7.61
CA ALA A 50 6.82 13.54 8.03
C ALA A 50 6.69 13.61 9.55
N SER A 51 5.79 14.48 10.03
CA SER A 51 5.59 14.73 11.46
C SER A 51 4.93 13.58 12.23
N LEU A 52 4.29 12.64 11.53
CA LEU A 52 3.57 11.52 12.12
C LEU A 52 4.28 10.18 11.84
N PRO A 53 4.23 9.23 12.79
CA PRO A 53 4.85 7.94 12.61
C PRO A 53 4.12 7.11 11.55
N ARG A 54 4.89 6.38 10.74
CA ARG A 54 4.35 5.56 9.64
C ARG A 54 3.31 4.52 10.05
N SER A 55 3.40 4.02 11.28
CA SER A 55 2.50 3.00 11.84
C SER A 55 1.07 3.51 11.94
N THR A 56 0.87 4.81 12.16
CA THR A 56 -0.46 5.43 12.26
C THR A 56 -1.28 5.24 10.99
N PHE A 57 -0.64 5.34 9.82
CA PHE A 57 -1.33 5.24 8.53
C PHE A 57 -1.17 3.90 7.85
N GLN A 58 -0.39 2.97 8.42
CA GLN A 58 -0.12 1.67 7.82
C GLN A 58 -1.40 0.85 7.63
N GLY A 59 -2.31 0.87 8.60
CA GLY A 59 -3.60 0.16 8.50
C GLY A 59 -4.48 0.72 7.38
N ALA A 60 -4.58 2.04 7.29
CA ALA A 60 -5.36 2.71 6.24
C ALA A 60 -4.73 2.50 4.84
N ALA A 61 -3.40 2.60 4.74
CA ALA A 61 -2.66 2.32 3.50
C ALA A 61 -2.86 0.86 3.05
N HIS A 62 -2.85 -0.09 3.98
CA HIS A 62 -3.08 -1.51 3.67
C HIS A 62 -4.50 -1.76 3.19
N ALA A 63 -5.52 -1.14 3.82
CA ALA A 63 -6.91 -1.27 3.39
C ALA A 63 -7.12 -0.68 1.98
N PHE A 64 -6.51 0.47 1.70
CA PHE A 64 -6.53 1.09 0.37
C PHE A 64 -5.82 0.21 -0.67
N ALA A 65 -4.59 -0.24 -0.38
CA ALA A 65 -3.83 -1.13 -1.26
C ALA A 65 -4.61 -2.42 -1.54
N SER A 66 -5.20 -3.03 -0.52
CA SER A 66 -6.00 -4.26 -0.63
C SER A 66 -7.21 -4.08 -1.53
N ARG A 67 -7.93 -2.96 -1.38
CA ARG A 67 -9.09 -2.65 -2.22
C ARG A 67 -8.70 -2.45 -3.67
N GLU A 68 -7.63 -1.71 -3.92
CA GLU A 68 -7.13 -1.44 -5.28
C GLU A 68 -6.53 -2.68 -5.93
N ALA A 69 -5.88 -3.55 -5.16
CA ALA A 69 -5.36 -4.82 -5.62
C ALA A 69 -6.48 -5.79 -6.03
N ARG A 70 -7.52 -5.93 -5.21
CA ARG A 70 -8.72 -6.72 -5.57
C ARG A 70 -9.40 -6.19 -6.82
N LYS A 71 -9.57 -4.86 -6.90
CA LYS A 71 -10.16 -4.20 -8.07
C LYS A 71 -9.34 -4.44 -9.35
N ALA A 72 -8.02 -4.54 -9.21
CA ALA A 72 -7.11 -4.83 -10.31
C ALA A 72 -6.95 -6.34 -10.61
N GLY A 73 -7.59 -7.23 -9.85
CA GLY A 73 -7.44 -8.69 -9.98
C GLY A 73 -6.06 -9.21 -9.57
N LEU A 74 -5.32 -8.44 -8.77
CA LEU A 74 -3.99 -8.80 -8.27
C LEU A 74 -4.06 -9.76 -7.08
N ILE A 75 -5.13 -9.68 -6.30
CA ILE A 75 -5.41 -10.57 -5.15
C ILE A 75 -6.86 -11.04 -5.15
N ASP A 76 -7.13 -12.10 -4.39
CA ASP A 76 -8.47 -12.66 -4.17
C ASP A 76 -9.22 -11.98 -3.00
#